data_AF-A0A915I8Y7-F1
#
_entry.id   AF-A0A915I8Y7-F1
#
_cell.length_a   1.000
_cell.length_b   1.000
_cell.length_c   1.000
_cell.angle_alpha   90.00
_cell.angle_beta   90.00
_cell.angle_gamma   90.00
#
_symmetry.space_group_name_H-M   'P 1'
#
loop_
_entity.id
_entity.type
_entity.pdbx_description
1 polymer ?
#
loop_
_entity_poly.entity_id
_entity_poly.type
_entity_poly.pdbx_seq_one_letter_code
_entity_poly.pdbx_strand_id
1 'polypeptide(L)'
;MFHTNCINRWLKVTNSCPTCRTMIPPMSGDQPMGGACTLSTLHDKQINGFPDAHGYITIYYTVPNGVQDERHPSPGQLYSGTHRVAYLPNNRRGQTVGKMLQKAFEKLFIFKVGTSMTTGVSNTVVWSGLIPHKTSFHGGRD
;
A
#
# COMPACT_ATOMS: atom_id res chain seq x y z
N MET A 1 -0.38 -9.40 30.93
CA MET A 1 -1.41 -10.46 30.74
C MET A 1 -2.75 -9.85 31.12
N PHE A 2 -3.79 -9.97 30.30
CA PHE A 2 -5.11 -9.40 30.57
C PHE A 2 -6.16 -10.51 30.53
N HIS A 3 -7.23 -10.38 31.30
CA HIS A 3 -8.42 -11.20 31.08
C HIS A 3 -8.99 -10.89 29.68
N THR A 4 -9.37 -11.93 28.94
CA THR A 4 -9.93 -11.82 27.58
C THR A 4 -11.11 -10.83 27.51
N ASN A 5 -12.00 -10.86 28.51
CA ASN A 5 -13.14 -9.94 28.56
C ASN A 5 -12.72 -8.48 28.77
N CYS A 6 -11.69 -8.23 29.60
CA CYS A 6 -11.20 -6.88 29.84
C CYS A 6 -10.56 -6.28 28.60
N ILE A 7 -9.69 -7.05 27.92
CA ILE A 7 -9.04 -6.57 26.70
C ILE A 7 -10.05 -6.40 25.56
N ASN A 8 -11.02 -7.31 25.40
CA ASN A 8 -12.05 -7.17 24.36
C ASN A 8 -12.93 -5.93 24.59
N ARG A 9 -13.29 -5.62 25.84
CA ARG A 9 -14.06 -4.40 26.14
C ARG A 9 -13.26 -3.14 25.84
N TRP A 10 -11.97 -3.14 26.15
CA TRP A 10 -11.06 -2.04 25.82
C TRP A 10 -10.96 -1.84 24.31
N LEU A 11 -10.74 -2.92 23.56
CA LEU A 11 -10.58 -2.88 22.10
C LEU A 11 -11.84 -2.46 21.32
N LYS A 12 -13.01 -2.55 21.95
CA LYS A 12 -14.27 -2.01 21.39
C LYS A 12 -14.37 -0.48 21.48
N VAL A 13 -13.63 0.15 22.39
CA VAL A 13 -13.69 1.60 22.64
C VAL A 13 -12.45 2.30 22.07
N THR A 14 -11.29 1.65 22.08
CA THR A 14 -10.03 2.19 21.59
C THR A 14 -9.20 1.09 20.95
N ASN A 15 -8.42 1.42 19.91
CA ASN A 15 -7.50 0.48 19.27
C ASN A 15 -6.09 0.51 19.88
N SER A 16 -5.92 0.86 21.15
CA SER A 16 -4.58 1.00 21.77
C SER A 16 -4.28 -0.10 22.78
N CYS A 17 -3.00 -0.40 23.00
CA CYS A 17 -2.57 -1.24 24.10
C CYS A 17 -2.86 -0.53 25.45
N PRO A 18 -3.61 -1.13 26.39
CA PRO A 18 -3.94 -0.49 27.66
C PRO A 18 -2.73 -0.24 28.58
N THR A 19 -1.59 -0.87 28.32
CA THR A 19 -0.36 -0.65 29.12
C THR A 19 0.53 0.44 28.52
N CYS A 20 0.95 0.28 27.26
CA CYS A 20 1.93 1.19 26.63
C CYS A 20 1.28 2.23 25.71
N ARG A 21 -0.04 2.18 25.51
CA ARG A 21 -0.82 3.07 24.63
C ARG A 21 -0.43 3.05 23.16
N THR A 22 0.42 2.11 22.74
CA THR A 22 0.73 1.87 21.33
C THR A 22 -0.56 1.54 20.57
N MET A 23 -0.82 2.24 19.46
CA MET A 23 -1.94 1.92 18.59
C MET A 23 -1.72 0.57 17.93
N ILE A 24 -2.76 -0.25 17.96
CA ILE A 24 -2.84 -1.53 17.30
C ILE A 24 -3.26 -1.23 15.86
N PRO A 25 -2.40 -1.52 14.87
CA PRO A 25 -2.75 -1.30 13.48
C PRO A 25 -3.93 -2.19 13.09
N PRO A 26 -4.77 -1.73 12.15
CA PRO A 26 -5.86 -2.55 11.64
C PRO A 26 -5.29 -3.80 10.95
N MET A 27 -6.09 -4.87 10.88
CA MET A 27 -5.67 -6.13 10.25
C MET A 27 -5.62 -6.06 8.72
N SER A 28 -6.36 -5.11 8.13
CA SER A 28 -6.39 -4.79 6.70
C SER A 28 -6.64 -3.29 6.53
N GLY A 29 -6.21 -2.72 5.40
CA GLY A 29 -6.53 -1.34 5.03
C GLY A 29 -7.87 -1.19 4.29
N ASP A 30 -8.07 0.00 3.74
CA ASP A 30 -9.27 0.49 3.05
C ASP A 30 -9.06 0.62 1.53
N GLN A 31 -8.04 -0.03 0.96
CA GLN A 31 -7.92 -0.16 -0.49
C GLN A 31 -9.17 -0.87 -1.07
N PRO A 32 -9.73 -0.39 -2.19
CA PRO A 32 -10.82 -1.09 -2.86
C PRO A 32 -10.43 -2.50 -3.33
N MET A 33 -11.38 -3.43 -3.21
CA MET A 33 -11.18 -4.82 -3.59
C MET A 33 -11.22 -5.01 -5.12
N GLY A 34 -10.79 -6.19 -5.59
CA GLY A 34 -10.82 -6.54 -7.02
C GLY A 34 -9.64 -6.00 -7.83
N GLY A 35 -8.66 -5.39 -7.17
CA GLY A 35 -7.40 -5.00 -7.81
C GLY A 35 -6.43 -6.17 -8.02
N ALA A 36 -5.40 -5.93 -8.82
CA ALA A 36 -4.33 -6.87 -9.10
C ALA A 36 -2.95 -6.25 -8.83
N CYS A 37 -2.01 -7.07 -8.36
CA CYS A 37 -0.62 -6.71 -8.14
C CYS A 37 0.29 -7.78 -8.74
N THR A 38 1.10 -7.41 -9.73
CA THR A 38 2.01 -8.32 -10.42
C THR A 38 3.45 -7.80 -10.41
N LEU A 39 4.41 -8.73 -10.33
CA LEU A 39 5.83 -8.44 -10.37
C LEU A 39 6.43 -8.96 -11.67
N SER A 40 7.32 -8.17 -12.25
CA SER A 40 8.15 -8.57 -13.39
C SER A 40 9.59 -8.16 -13.12
N THR A 41 10.55 -8.97 -13.56
CA THR A 41 11.98 -8.69 -13.45
C THR A 41 12.57 -8.43 -14.82
N LEU A 42 13.33 -7.35 -14.94
CA LEU A 42 14.19 -7.05 -16.07
C LEU A 42 15.63 -7.21 -15.59
N HIS A 43 16.45 -8.00 -16.28
CA HIS A 43 17.77 -8.42 -15.78
C HIS A 43 18.96 -7.64 -16.40
N ASP A 44 18.75 -6.90 -17.49
CA ASP A 44 19.84 -6.43 -18.35
C ASP A 44 20.20 -4.94 -18.17
N LYS A 45 20.05 -4.40 -16.95
CA LYS A 45 20.34 -2.98 -16.69
C LYS A 45 21.02 -2.77 -15.35
N GLN A 46 22.23 -2.20 -15.36
CA GLN A 46 22.89 -1.77 -14.12
C GLN A 46 22.15 -0.58 -13.51
N ILE A 47 21.99 -0.59 -12.18
CA ILE A 47 21.31 0.47 -11.44
C ILE A 47 22.34 1.29 -10.68
N ASN A 48 22.41 2.59 -10.97
CA ASN A 48 23.23 3.51 -10.19
C ASN A 48 22.78 3.51 -8.71
N GLY A 49 23.74 3.35 -7.80
CA GLY A 49 23.48 3.25 -6.35
C GLY A 49 23.13 1.85 -5.85
N PHE A 50 22.96 0.86 -6.74
CA PHE A 50 22.68 -0.54 -6.36
C PHE A 50 23.57 -1.50 -7.15
N PRO A 51 24.87 -1.60 -6.80
CA PRO A 51 25.84 -2.42 -7.55
C PRO A 51 25.54 -3.93 -7.47
N ASP A 52 24.82 -4.36 -6.44
CA ASP A 52 24.40 -5.74 -6.20
C ASP A 52 23.10 -6.12 -6.92
N ALA A 53 22.51 -5.20 -7.68
CA ALA A 53 21.25 -5.42 -8.38
C ALA A 53 21.47 -5.83 -9.84
N HIS A 54 20.82 -6.91 -10.24
CA HIS A 54 20.80 -7.40 -11.62
C HIS A 54 19.51 -6.93 -12.30
N GLY A 55 19.46 -5.64 -12.66
CA GLY A 55 18.27 -5.00 -13.21
C GLY A 55 17.22 -4.64 -12.17
N TYR A 56 15.96 -4.47 -12.59
CA TYR A 56 14.87 -3.92 -11.76
C TYR A 56 13.72 -4.92 -11.62
N ILE A 57 13.09 -4.92 -10.45
CA ILE A 57 11.75 -5.47 -10.26
C ILE A 57 10.75 -4.33 -10.52
N THR A 58 9.85 -4.56 -11.46
CA THR A 58 8.71 -3.67 -11.72
C THR A 58 7.48 -4.27 -11.06
N ILE A 59 6.78 -3.45 -10.28
CA ILE A 59 5.52 -3.79 -9.65
C ILE A 59 4.42 -3.04 -10.36
N TYR A 60 3.46 -3.77 -10.91
CA TYR A 60 2.27 -3.22 -11.54
C TYR A 60 1.08 -3.37 -10.60
N TYR A 61 0.45 -2.25 -10.29
CA TYR A 61 -0.79 -2.20 -9.54
C TYR A 61 -1.93 -1.77 -10.46
N THR A 62 -3.05 -2.47 -10.35
CA THR A 62 -4.32 -2.07 -10.97
C THR A 62 -5.41 -2.14 -9.91
N VAL A 63 -6.19 -1.07 -9.80
CA VAL A 63 -7.44 -1.05 -9.05
C VAL A 63 -8.52 -0.56 -10.02
N PRO A 64 -9.58 -1.34 -10.29
CA PRO A 64 -10.63 -0.94 -11.22
C PRO A 64 -11.46 0.21 -10.63
N ASN A 65 -12.28 0.86 -11.48
CA ASN A 65 -13.35 1.73 -10.99
C ASN A 65 -14.36 0.92 -10.17
N GLY A 66 -15.09 1.57 -9.28
CA GLY A 66 -16.11 0.87 -8.50
C GLY A 66 -16.98 1.79 -7.67
N VAL A 67 -17.68 1.18 -6.70
CA VAL A 67 -18.55 1.86 -5.72
C VAL A 67 -17.88 1.77 -4.35
N GLN A 68 -17.90 2.87 -3.62
CA GLN A 68 -17.40 2.95 -2.25
C GLN A 68 -18.26 2.09 -1.30
N ASP A 69 -17.62 1.15 -0.60
CA ASP A 69 -18.23 0.42 0.53
C ASP A 69 -18.13 1.20 1.86
N GLU A 70 -18.67 0.62 2.93
CA GLU A 70 -18.74 1.19 4.29
C GLU A 70 -17.39 1.60 4.91
N ARG A 71 -16.26 1.13 4.36
CA ARG A 71 -14.92 1.49 4.84
C ARG A 71 -14.42 2.81 4.24
N HIS A 72 -15.06 3.30 3.19
CA HIS A 72 -14.61 4.46 2.42
C HIS A 72 -15.33 5.76 2.87
N PRO A 73 -14.82 6.94 2.49
CA PRO A 73 -15.35 8.23 2.95
C PRO A 73 -16.79 8.54 2.52
N SER A 74 -17.28 7.96 1.42
CA SER A 74 -18.61 8.24 0.89
C SER A 74 -19.27 6.97 0.35
N PRO A 75 -19.76 6.08 1.24
CA PRO A 75 -20.40 4.83 0.83
C PRO A 75 -21.52 5.03 -0.20
N GLY A 76 -21.59 4.13 -1.19
CA GLY A 76 -22.54 4.20 -2.31
C GLY A 76 -22.14 5.13 -3.46
N GLN A 77 -21.16 6.02 -3.28
CA GLN A 77 -20.65 6.85 -4.38
C GLN A 77 -19.65 6.09 -5.26
N LEU A 78 -19.61 6.45 -6.53
CA LEU A 78 -18.58 5.95 -7.45
C LEU A 78 -17.20 6.48 -7.06
N TYR A 79 -16.18 5.67 -7.33
CA TYR A 79 -14.80 6.11 -7.35
C TYR A 79 -14.10 5.72 -8.66
N SER A 80 -13.12 6.52 -9.06
CA SER A 80 -12.23 6.21 -10.18
C SER A 80 -11.04 5.38 -9.71
N GLY A 81 -10.75 4.30 -10.43
CA GLY A 81 -9.64 3.39 -10.20
C GLY A 81 -8.28 3.99 -10.57
N THR A 82 -7.25 3.15 -10.62
CA THR A 82 -5.90 3.57 -10.98
C THR A 82 -5.06 2.45 -11.57
N HIS A 83 -4.09 2.84 -12.39
CA HIS A 83 -2.95 2.00 -12.78
C HIS A 83 -1.68 2.69 -12.30
N ARG A 84 -0.84 1.96 -11.56
CA ARG A 84 0.41 2.50 -11.00
C ARG A 84 1.54 1.52 -11.20
N VAL A 85 2.73 2.08 -11.38
CA VAL A 85 3.96 1.32 -11.52
C VAL A 85 4.94 1.79 -10.43
N ALA A 86 5.62 0.84 -9.82
CA ALA A 86 6.71 1.09 -8.89
C ALA A 86 7.92 0.22 -9.21
N TYR A 87 9.09 0.65 -8.76
CA TYR A 87 10.35 0.01 -9.09
C TYR A 87 11.14 -0.33 -7.83
N LEU A 88 11.82 -1.48 -7.86
CA LEU A 88 12.80 -1.88 -6.87
C LEU A 88 14.06 -2.39 -7.57
N PRO A 89 15.24 -2.28 -6.96
CA PRO A 89 16.43 -2.96 -7.46
C PRO A 89 16.22 -4.49 -7.40
N ASN A 90 16.62 -5.22 -8.44
CA ASN A 90 16.58 -6.68 -8.46
C ASN A 90 17.80 -7.26 -7.74
N ASN A 91 17.81 -7.10 -6.41
CA ASN A 91 18.73 -7.75 -5.49
C ASN A 91 17.94 -8.48 -4.39
N ARG A 92 18.62 -9.16 -3.48
CA ARG A 92 17.97 -9.91 -2.39
C ARG A 92 16.99 -9.05 -1.59
N ARG A 93 17.37 -7.80 -1.27
CA ARG A 93 16.52 -6.88 -0.50
C ARG A 93 15.29 -6.45 -1.29
N GLY A 94 15.45 -6.09 -2.56
CA GLY A 94 14.33 -5.71 -3.43
C GLY A 94 13.35 -6.86 -3.65
N GLN A 95 13.85 -8.09 -3.80
CA GLN A 95 13.00 -9.29 -3.88
C GLN A 95 12.17 -9.49 -2.60
N THR A 96 12.77 -9.30 -1.42
CA THR A 96 12.04 -9.35 -0.14
C THR A 96 10.98 -8.25 -0.05
N VAL A 97 11.34 -7.02 -0.40
CA VAL A 97 10.42 -5.86 -0.38
C VAL A 97 9.27 -6.09 -1.37
N GLY A 98 9.54 -6.59 -2.58
CA GLY A 98 8.51 -6.90 -3.57
C GLY A 98 7.46 -7.87 -3.04
N LYS A 99 7.89 -8.97 -2.39
CA LYS A 99 6.99 -9.92 -1.73
C LYS A 99 6.19 -9.30 -0.59
N MET A 100 6.82 -8.42 0.20
CA MET A 100 6.12 -7.69 1.27
C MET A 100 5.07 -6.72 0.72
N LEU A 101 5.36 -6.05 -0.40
CA LEU A 101 4.42 -5.15 -1.06
C LEU A 101 3.24 -5.89 -1.70
N GLN A 102 3.45 -7.09 -2.26
CA GLN A 102 2.36 -7.98 -2.67
C GLN A 102 1.46 -8.32 -1.48
N LYS A 103 2.03 -8.73 -0.34
CA LYS A 103 1.27 -9.01 0.88
C LYS A 103 0.55 -7.78 1.42
N ALA A 104 1.17 -6.60 1.38
CA ALA A 104 0.53 -5.34 1.78
C ALA A 104 -0.65 -4.99 0.85
N PHE A 105 -0.53 -5.29 -0.44
CA PHE A 105 -1.64 -5.14 -1.40
C PHE A 105 -2.78 -6.11 -1.12
N GLU A 106 -2.49 -7.38 -0.85
CA GLU A 106 -3.47 -8.40 -0.44
C GLU A 106 -4.19 -8.01 0.85
N LYS A 107 -3.47 -7.33 1.75
CA LYS A 107 -4.00 -6.77 3.01
C LYS A 107 -4.57 -5.36 2.86
N LEU A 108 -4.74 -4.87 1.63
CA LEU A 108 -5.44 -3.63 1.30
C LEU A 108 -4.76 -2.34 1.84
N PHE A 109 -3.44 -2.33 2.02
CA PHE A 109 -2.70 -1.20 2.59
C PHE A 109 -2.04 -0.25 1.57
N ILE A 110 -1.99 -0.60 0.29
CA ILE A 110 -1.22 0.17 -0.70
C ILE A 110 -1.97 1.43 -1.13
N PHE A 111 -3.28 1.32 -1.35
CA PHE A 111 -4.12 2.42 -1.79
C PHE A 111 -5.26 2.71 -0.81
N LYS A 112 -5.97 3.81 -1.07
CA LYS A 112 -7.25 4.17 -0.46
C LYS A 112 -8.08 4.99 -1.44
N VAL A 113 -9.35 5.19 -1.15
CA VAL A 113 -10.17 6.20 -1.85
C VAL A 113 -9.96 7.56 -1.18
N GLY A 114 -9.72 8.60 -1.98
CA GLY A 114 -9.55 9.95 -1.45
C GLY A 114 -9.42 11.00 -2.54
N THR A 115 -8.73 12.08 -2.20
CA THR A 115 -8.46 13.19 -3.11
C THR A 115 -7.02 13.14 -3.60
N SER A 116 -6.85 13.18 -4.92
CA SER A 116 -5.54 13.23 -5.56
C SER A 116 -4.85 14.56 -5.29
N MET A 117 -3.73 14.54 -4.57
CA MET A 117 -2.98 15.76 -4.24
C MET A 117 -2.45 16.49 -5.48
N THR A 118 -2.18 15.77 -6.57
CA THR A 118 -1.61 16.36 -7.79
C THR A 118 -2.67 16.99 -8.71
N THR A 119 -3.91 16.51 -8.66
CA THR A 119 -4.97 16.92 -9.60
C THR A 119 -6.18 17.54 -8.92
N GLY A 120 -6.30 17.43 -7.59
CA GLY A 120 -7.46 17.88 -6.82
C GLY A 120 -8.70 16.98 -6.97
N VAL A 121 -8.67 15.95 -7.82
CA VAL A 121 -9.83 15.08 -8.06
C VAL A 121 -10.13 14.23 -6.82
N SER A 122 -11.35 14.33 -6.29
CA SER A 122 -11.89 13.52 -5.20
C SER A 122 -12.52 12.22 -5.72
N ASN A 123 -12.87 11.30 -4.80
CA ASN A 123 -13.44 10.00 -5.12
C ASN A 123 -12.57 9.22 -6.12
N THR A 124 -11.26 9.19 -5.89
CA THR A 124 -10.32 8.46 -6.73
C THR A 124 -9.38 7.63 -5.89
N VAL A 125 -8.90 6.52 -6.45
CA VAL A 125 -7.88 5.69 -5.82
C VAL A 125 -6.55 6.43 -5.82
N VAL A 126 -5.98 6.60 -4.63
CA VAL A 126 -4.71 7.27 -4.38
C VAL A 126 -3.81 6.40 -3.51
N TRP A 127 -2.50 6.66 -3.50
CA TRP A 127 -1.59 6.04 -2.54
C TRP A 127 -2.08 6.29 -1.11
N SER A 128 -2.05 5.26 -0.26
CA SER A 128 -2.52 5.39 1.13
C SER A 128 -1.70 6.43 1.94
N GLY A 129 -0.42 6.57 1.59
CA GLY A 129 0.58 7.40 2.26
C GLY A 129 1.38 6.65 3.32
N LEU A 130 1.01 5.40 3.63
CA LEU A 130 1.67 4.60 4.66
C LEU A 130 2.99 3.99 4.18
N ILE A 131 3.05 3.62 2.91
CA ILE A 131 4.19 2.92 2.31
C ILE A 131 4.68 3.72 1.10
N PRO A 132 5.86 4.36 1.17
CA PRO A 132 6.39 5.12 0.05
C PRO A 132 6.82 4.18 -1.08
N HIS A 133 6.57 4.60 -2.33
CA HIS A 133 6.92 3.86 -3.53
C HIS A 133 7.80 4.71 -4.45
N LYS A 134 8.79 4.08 -5.09
CA LYS A 134 9.58 4.72 -6.14
C LYS A 134 8.86 4.53 -7.48
N THR A 135 8.30 5.61 -8.01
CA THR A 135 7.47 5.59 -9.24
C THR A 135 8.20 6.10 -10.49
N SER A 136 9.50 6.40 -10.37
CA SER A 136 10.35 6.85 -11.48
C SER A 136 11.69 6.10 -11.46
N PHE A 137 12.22 5.80 -12.64
CA PHE A 137 13.57 5.24 -12.82
C PHE A 137 14.68 6.25 -12.55
N HIS A 138 14.38 7.55 -12.66
CA HIS A 138 15.36 8.64 -12.56
C HIS A 138 15.04 9.57 -11.40
N GLY A 139 16.09 10.11 -10.76
CA GLY A 139 16.02 11.23 -9.83
C GLY A 139 15.51 10.91 -8.43
N GLY A 140 16.42 10.90 -7.46
CA GLY A 140 16.19 11.40 -6.10
C GLY A 140 17.30 12.41 -5.82
N ARG A 141 17.03 13.50 -5.09
CA ARG A 141 18.14 14.26 -4.50
C ARG A 141 18.70 13.43 -3.35
N ASP A 142 20.02 13.36 -3.29
CA ASP A 142 20.76 12.88 -2.11
C ASP A 142 20.44 13.74 -0.88
#